data_AF-A0A940QME1-F1
#
_entry.id   AF-A0A940QME1-F1
#
_cell.length_a   1.000
_cell.length_b   1.000
_cell.length_c   1.000
_cell.angle_alpha   90.00
_cell.angle_beta   90.00
_cell.angle_gamma   90.00
#
_symmetry.space_group_name_H-M   'P 1'
#
loop_
_entity.id
_entity.type
_entity.pdbx_description
1 polymer ?
#
loop_
_entity_poly.entity_id
_entity_poly.type
_entity_poly.pdbx_seq_one_letter_code
_entity_poly.pdbx_strand_id
1 'polypeptide(L)'
;MEQKYKDIMAGYIAAIEKNIRKYTEDRSGNAAQNRLTEAMRYSLEAGGKRVRPVLVTEFCRLCGGTEVMSAAPAAAIEIIHTASLIHDDLPAMDDDDFRRGRPSCHKAYTEAEAILAGDALMILPFQIIAEDSALDGDKKAKIISDLAAATAVTGMIGGQVIDIDNETRDDVDEANLRYMYSLKTGALIRTACRMGCIAAGASEEKIKLADEYAKKIGLAFQIIDDILDVTSTTEELGKPVGSDEENNKTTFVTVMGIEKAKEEADALTGEAMALLENFDGSDFLKALTMELLDRRK
;
A
#
# COMPACT_ATOMS: atom_id res chain seq x y z
N MET A 1 -2.82 11.00 24.42
CA MET A 1 -3.16 10.86 22.98
C MET A 1 -2.49 9.64 22.38
N GLU A 2 -1.20 9.40 22.64
CA GLU A 2 -0.45 8.25 22.10
C GLU A 2 -1.06 6.88 22.40
N GLN A 3 -1.48 6.60 23.65
CA GLN A 3 -2.09 5.31 23.99
C GLN A 3 -3.40 5.05 23.23
N LYS A 4 -4.28 6.06 23.16
CA LYS A 4 -5.55 5.98 22.42
C LYS A 4 -5.32 5.68 20.94
N TYR A 5 -4.32 6.32 20.33
CA TYR A 5 -3.92 6.07 18.96
C TYR A 5 -3.46 4.62 18.76
N LYS A 6 -2.55 4.13 19.63
CA LYS A 6 -2.07 2.73 19.59
C LYS A 6 -3.19 1.72 19.77
N ASP A 7 -4.16 1.99 20.65
CA ASP A 7 -5.30 1.10 20.88
C ASP A 7 -6.23 1.03 19.65
N ILE A 8 -6.51 2.17 19.00
CA ILE A 8 -7.32 2.23 17.77
C ILE A 8 -6.58 1.48 16.64
N MET A 9 -5.29 1.76 16.45
CA MET A 9 -4.46 1.12 15.42
C MET A 9 -4.44 -0.41 15.62
N ALA A 10 -4.21 -0.88 16.84
CA ALA A 10 -4.21 -2.30 17.18
C ALA A 10 -5.58 -2.95 16.91
N GLY A 11 -6.68 -2.25 17.24
CA GLY A 11 -8.04 -2.70 16.94
C GLY A 11 -8.29 -2.87 15.45
N TYR A 12 -7.90 -1.87 14.64
CA TYR A 12 -8.01 -1.95 13.18
C TYR A 12 -7.18 -3.09 12.61
N ILE A 13 -5.91 -3.21 12.98
CA ILE A 13 -5.04 -4.30 12.52
C ILE A 13 -5.67 -5.66 12.87
N ALA A 14 -6.14 -5.85 14.10
CA ALA A 14 -6.74 -7.13 14.50
C ALA A 14 -7.97 -7.50 13.65
N ALA A 15 -8.84 -6.53 13.34
CA ALA A 15 -10.00 -6.72 12.48
C ALA A 15 -9.60 -7.04 11.03
N ILE A 16 -8.63 -6.30 10.48
CA ILE A 16 -8.08 -6.49 9.14
C ILE A 16 -7.48 -7.90 9.00
N GLU A 17 -6.63 -8.31 9.93
CA GLU A 17 -6.00 -9.64 9.97
C GLU A 17 -7.04 -10.76 10.03
N LYS A 18 -8.10 -10.57 10.82
CA LYS A 18 -9.21 -11.52 10.89
C LYS A 18 -9.93 -11.65 9.54
N ASN A 19 -10.18 -10.52 8.86
CA ASN A 19 -10.87 -10.52 7.57
C ASN A 19 -10.00 -11.12 6.46
N ILE A 20 -8.71 -10.77 6.39
CA ILE A 20 -7.76 -11.39 5.44
C ILE A 20 -7.78 -12.91 5.60
N ARG A 21 -7.60 -13.41 6.84
CA ARG A 21 -7.65 -14.87 7.10
C ARG A 21 -8.95 -15.49 6.62
N LYS A 22 -10.11 -14.89 6.94
CA LYS A 22 -11.43 -15.37 6.49
C LYS A 22 -11.52 -15.49 4.97
N TYR A 23 -10.99 -14.51 4.23
CA TYR A 23 -11.07 -14.49 2.77
C TYR A 23 -10.05 -15.41 2.08
N THR A 24 -8.99 -15.82 2.80
CA THR A 24 -7.96 -16.73 2.30
C THR A 24 -8.02 -18.12 2.94
N GLU A 25 -9.14 -18.47 3.58
CA GLU A 25 -9.36 -19.81 4.10
C GLU A 25 -9.34 -20.84 2.96
N ASP A 26 -8.66 -21.97 3.20
CA ASP A 26 -8.62 -23.07 2.25
C ASP A 26 -10.01 -23.70 2.11
N ARG A 27 -10.52 -23.70 0.88
CA ARG A 27 -11.79 -24.32 0.51
C ARG A 27 -11.60 -25.48 -0.47
N SER A 28 -10.36 -25.83 -0.75
CA SER A 28 -9.99 -26.85 -1.71
C SER A 28 -9.96 -28.23 -1.05
N GLY A 29 -10.36 -29.26 -1.81
CA GLY A 29 -10.17 -30.66 -1.43
C GLY A 29 -8.92 -31.29 -2.04
N ASN A 30 -8.08 -30.50 -2.73
CA ASN A 30 -6.94 -30.99 -3.51
C ASN A 30 -5.61 -30.51 -2.92
N ALA A 31 -4.69 -31.44 -2.65
CA ALA A 31 -3.41 -31.12 -2.01
C ALA A 31 -2.56 -30.07 -2.74
N ALA A 32 -2.58 -30.02 -4.08
CA ALA A 32 -1.82 -29.04 -4.84
C ALA A 32 -2.43 -27.63 -4.72
N GLN A 33 -3.76 -27.54 -4.72
CA GLN A 33 -4.47 -26.28 -4.47
C GLN A 33 -4.29 -25.80 -3.04
N ASN A 34 -4.21 -26.71 -2.05
CA ASN A 34 -3.91 -26.35 -0.67
C ASN A 34 -2.52 -25.71 -0.55
N ARG A 35 -1.53 -26.24 -1.28
CA ARG A 35 -0.16 -25.69 -1.28
C ARG A 35 -0.10 -24.27 -1.87
N LEU A 36 -0.91 -23.97 -2.88
CA LEU A 36 -1.08 -22.59 -3.38
C LEU A 36 -1.66 -21.68 -2.28
N THR A 37 -2.72 -22.12 -1.60
CA THR A 37 -3.32 -21.36 -0.48
C THR A 37 -2.33 -21.13 0.66
N GLU A 38 -1.49 -22.12 0.97
CA GLU A 38 -0.41 -21.98 1.95
C GLU A 38 0.61 -20.90 1.54
N ALA A 39 1.06 -20.90 0.27
CA ALA A 39 1.98 -19.88 -0.26
C ALA A 39 1.37 -18.46 -0.22
N MET A 40 0.08 -18.33 -0.57
CA MET A 40 -0.66 -17.07 -0.45
C MET A 40 -0.69 -16.57 1.01
N ARG A 41 -1.08 -17.44 1.94
CA ARG A 41 -1.18 -17.11 3.36
C ARG A 41 0.17 -16.83 4.00
N TYR A 42 1.23 -17.52 3.58
CA TYR A 42 2.58 -17.31 4.08
C TYR A 42 3.00 -15.84 4.00
N SER A 43 2.81 -15.23 2.82
CA SER A 43 3.15 -13.83 2.57
C SER A 43 2.17 -12.86 3.24
N LEU A 44 0.88 -13.18 3.25
CA LEU A 44 -0.14 -12.36 3.94
C LEU A 44 0.08 -12.33 5.44
N GLU A 45 0.45 -13.44 6.06
CA GLU A 45 0.65 -13.60 7.51
C GLU A 45 2.07 -13.26 7.97
N ALA A 46 2.94 -12.80 7.07
CA ALA A 46 4.27 -12.30 7.38
C ALA A 46 4.26 -10.97 8.17
N GLY A 47 3.07 -10.43 8.47
CA GLY A 47 2.88 -9.17 9.18
C GLY A 47 2.94 -7.98 8.22
N GLY A 48 3.23 -6.79 8.73
CA GLY A 48 3.25 -5.53 7.99
C GLY A 48 2.59 -4.40 8.76
N LYS A 49 2.85 -3.15 8.37
CA LYS A 49 2.30 -1.96 9.04
C LYS A 49 0.78 -1.78 8.79
N ARG A 50 0.24 -2.46 7.78
CA ARG A 50 -1.18 -2.42 7.38
C ARG A 50 -1.72 -1.00 7.14
N VAL A 51 -0.89 -0.12 6.60
CA VAL A 51 -1.25 1.29 6.38
C VAL A 51 -2.43 1.42 5.43
N ARG A 52 -2.37 0.77 4.27
CA ARG A 52 -3.43 0.82 3.24
C ARG A 52 -4.80 0.39 3.77
N PRO A 53 -4.97 -0.79 4.40
CA PRO A 53 -6.27 -1.20 4.94
C PRO A 53 -6.72 -0.31 6.11
N VAL A 54 -5.81 0.22 6.93
CA VAL A 54 -6.15 1.20 7.97
C VAL A 54 -6.71 2.49 7.36
N LEU A 55 -6.14 2.98 6.25
CA LEU A 55 -6.69 4.13 5.52
C LEU A 55 -8.11 3.86 5.02
N VAL A 56 -8.37 2.67 4.46
CA VAL A 56 -9.73 2.27 4.04
C VAL A 56 -10.71 2.32 5.22
N THR A 57 -10.35 1.70 6.34
CA THR A 57 -11.19 1.62 7.54
C THR A 57 -11.46 3.02 8.11
N GLU A 58 -10.44 3.86 8.21
CA GLU A 58 -10.55 5.18 8.81
C GLU A 58 -11.34 6.16 7.92
N PHE A 59 -11.11 6.19 6.60
CA PHE A 59 -11.90 7.04 5.71
C PHE A 59 -13.37 6.60 5.64
N CYS A 60 -13.64 5.29 5.75
CA CYS A 60 -15.01 4.81 5.90
C CYS A 60 -15.66 5.38 7.17
N ARG A 61 -14.97 5.31 8.32
CA ARG A 61 -15.44 5.87 9.59
C ARG A 61 -15.67 7.38 9.52
N LEU A 62 -14.71 8.15 8.99
CA LEU A 62 -14.80 9.61 8.84
C LEU A 62 -15.95 10.05 7.92
N CYS A 63 -16.42 9.15 7.06
CA CYS A 63 -17.56 9.38 6.18
C CYS A 63 -18.88 8.82 6.72
N GLY A 64 -18.91 8.30 7.96
CA GLY A 64 -20.11 7.78 8.61
C GLY A 64 -20.43 6.31 8.30
N GLY A 65 -19.51 5.59 7.64
CA GLY A 65 -19.64 4.16 7.37
C GLY A 65 -19.34 3.30 8.60
N THR A 66 -19.68 2.02 8.50
CA THR A 66 -19.46 1.03 9.56
C THR A 66 -18.25 0.13 9.26
N GLU A 67 -17.72 -0.53 10.28
CA GLU A 67 -16.63 -1.51 10.14
C GLU A 67 -16.97 -2.61 9.12
N VAL A 68 -18.22 -3.05 9.07
CA VAL A 68 -18.67 -4.08 8.12
C VAL A 68 -18.52 -3.61 6.68
N MET A 69 -18.78 -2.33 6.39
CA MET A 69 -18.71 -1.78 5.04
C MET A 69 -17.26 -1.63 4.54
N SER A 70 -16.30 -1.44 5.44
CA SER A 70 -14.88 -1.33 5.09
C SER A 70 -14.14 -2.67 5.12
N ALA A 71 -14.73 -3.74 5.67
CA ALA A 71 -14.08 -5.04 5.85
C ALA A 71 -13.52 -5.65 4.55
N ALA A 72 -14.38 -5.83 3.52
CA ALA A 72 -13.96 -6.35 2.23
C ALA A 72 -13.01 -5.39 1.49
N PRO A 73 -13.29 -4.07 1.38
CA PRO A 73 -12.37 -3.10 0.81
C PRO A 73 -10.97 -3.09 1.44
N ALA A 74 -10.89 -3.14 2.78
CA ALA A 74 -9.63 -3.15 3.50
C ALA A 74 -8.83 -4.44 3.24
N ALA A 75 -9.48 -5.61 3.30
CA ALA A 75 -8.80 -6.85 2.98
C ALA A 75 -8.33 -6.89 1.51
N ALA A 76 -9.18 -6.44 0.58
CA ALA A 76 -8.89 -6.42 -0.86
C ALA A 76 -7.62 -5.62 -1.20
N ILE A 77 -7.47 -4.40 -0.67
CA ILE A 77 -6.30 -3.57 -0.98
C ILE A 77 -5.00 -4.15 -0.39
N GLU A 78 -5.05 -4.76 0.80
CA GLU A 78 -3.88 -5.37 1.42
C GLU A 78 -3.48 -6.68 0.74
N ILE A 79 -4.47 -7.41 0.21
CA ILE A 79 -4.24 -8.60 -0.60
C ILE A 79 -3.52 -8.23 -1.90
N ILE A 80 -3.97 -7.20 -2.65
CA ILE A 80 -3.25 -6.69 -3.83
C ILE A 80 -1.84 -6.24 -3.47
N HIS A 81 -1.70 -5.47 -2.38
CA HIS A 81 -0.39 -5.01 -1.95
C HIS A 81 0.55 -6.18 -1.62
N THR A 82 0.06 -7.24 -0.99
CA THR A 82 0.88 -8.42 -0.72
C THR A 82 1.21 -9.19 -2.00
N ALA A 83 0.27 -9.29 -2.94
CA ALA A 83 0.51 -9.89 -4.25
C ALA A 83 1.63 -9.17 -5.00
N SER A 84 1.63 -7.83 -4.98
CA SER A 84 2.67 -7.04 -5.62
C SER A 84 4.05 -7.34 -5.05
N LEU A 85 4.17 -7.47 -3.73
CA LEU A 85 5.44 -7.81 -3.07
C LEU A 85 5.93 -9.22 -3.42
N ILE A 86 5.01 -10.20 -3.53
CA ILE A 86 5.39 -11.56 -3.95
C ILE A 86 6.04 -11.55 -5.33
N HIS A 87 5.48 -10.76 -6.26
CA HIS A 87 6.01 -10.64 -7.62
C HIS A 87 7.28 -9.78 -7.67
N ASP A 88 7.37 -8.71 -6.90
CA ASP A 88 8.57 -7.86 -6.78
C ASP A 88 9.78 -8.67 -6.33
N ASP A 89 9.60 -9.58 -5.37
CA ASP A 89 10.67 -10.37 -4.80
C ASP A 89 11.20 -11.46 -5.77
N LEU A 90 10.62 -11.67 -6.96
CA LEU A 90 11.04 -12.74 -7.87
C LEU A 90 12.44 -12.48 -8.47
N PRO A 91 13.18 -13.53 -8.87
CA PRO A 91 14.50 -13.38 -9.49
C PRO A 91 14.55 -12.55 -10.78
N ALA A 92 13.41 -12.41 -11.48
CA ALA A 92 13.30 -11.61 -12.68
C ALA A 92 12.98 -10.12 -12.41
N MET A 93 12.83 -9.76 -11.14
CA MET A 93 12.47 -8.43 -10.62
C MET A 93 13.58 -8.01 -9.65
N ASP A 94 13.29 -7.81 -8.36
CA ASP A 94 14.30 -7.36 -7.38
C ASP A 94 15.22 -8.50 -6.86
N ASP A 95 14.89 -9.78 -7.13
CA ASP A 95 15.61 -10.97 -6.62
C ASP A 95 15.85 -10.97 -5.10
N ASP A 96 14.89 -10.42 -4.34
CA ASP A 96 14.97 -10.30 -2.89
C ASP A 96 14.79 -11.67 -2.18
N ASP A 97 15.81 -12.10 -1.43
CA ASP A 97 15.78 -13.36 -0.66
C ASP A 97 14.87 -13.28 0.58
N PHE A 98 14.58 -12.09 1.10
CA PHE A 98 13.87 -11.88 2.36
C PHE A 98 12.83 -10.75 2.29
N ARG A 99 11.68 -10.98 2.94
CA ARG A 99 10.60 -10.01 3.08
C ARG A 99 10.00 -10.10 4.49
N ARG A 100 9.87 -8.95 5.16
CA ARG A 100 9.28 -8.83 6.52
C ARG A 100 9.92 -9.80 7.55
N GLY A 101 11.24 -9.98 7.48
CA GLY A 101 12.01 -10.84 8.40
C GLY A 101 11.82 -12.34 8.16
N ARG A 102 11.26 -12.75 7.01
CA ARG A 102 11.11 -14.14 6.58
C ARG A 102 11.70 -14.31 5.17
N PRO A 103 12.08 -15.54 4.75
CA PRO A 103 12.38 -15.79 3.34
C PRO A 103 11.25 -15.29 2.44
N SER A 104 11.59 -14.71 1.28
CA SER A 104 10.58 -14.31 0.31
C SER A 104 9.79 -15.54 -0.20
N CYS A 105 8.63 -15.30 -0.81
CA CYS A 105 7.73 -16.39 -1.19
C CYS A 105 8.41 -17.41 -2.10
N HIS A 106 9.22 -16.95 -3.06
CA HIS A 106 9.94 -17.79 -4.02
C HIS A 106 11.12 -18.56 -3.39
N LYS A 107 11.57 -18.18 -2.19
CA LYS A 107 12.58 -18.93 -1.42
C LYS A 107 11.94 -19.94 -0.47
N ALA A 108 10.80 -19.61 0.13
CA ALA A 108 10.05 -20.52 1.00
C ALA A 108 9.32 -21.61 0.20
N TYR A 109 8.90 -21.28 -1.02
CA TYR A 109 8.23 -22.13 -1.99
C TYR A 109 9.04 -22.16 -3.29
N THR A 110 8.48 -22.69 -4.37
CA THR A 110 9.10 -22.58 -5.71
C THR A 110 8.71 -21.25 -6.39
N GLU A 111 9.50 -20.81 -7.36
CA GLU A 111 9.15 -19.64 -8.20
C GLU A 111 7.77 -19.79 -8.85
N ALA A 112 7.45 -20.98 -9.37
CA ALA A 112 6.13 -21.25 -9.97
C ALA A 112 4.99 -21.08 -8.96
N GLU A 113 5.19 -21.49 -7.71
CA GLU A 113 4.20 -21.32 -6.64
C GLU A 113 4.07 -19.87 -6.22
N ALA A 114 5.18 -19.12 -6.15
CA ALA A 114 5.17 -17.69 -5.85
C ALA A 114 4.45 -16.89 -6.94
N ILE A 115 4.72 -17.16 -8.22
CA ILE A 115 4.02 -16.54 -9.36
C ILE A 115 2.52 -16.78 -9.24
N LEU A 116 2.09 -18.04 -9.08
CA LEU A 116 0.68 -18.40 -8.99
C LEU A 116 0.00 -17.85 -7.73
N ALA A 117 0.72 -17.75 -6.61
CA ALA A 117 0.21 -17.14 -5.39
C ALA A 117 -0.04 -15.64 -5.58
N GLY A 118 0.90 -14.93 -6.21
CA GLY A 118 0.70 -13.54 -6.60
C GLY A 118 -0.46 -13.37 -7.58
N ASP A 119 -0.58 -14.22 -8.61
CA ASP A 119 -1.67 -14.17 -9.58
C ASP A 119 -3.05 -14.36 -8.91
N ALA A 120 -3.17 -15.36 -8.04
CA ALA A 120 -4.40 -15.61 -7.30
C ALA A 120 -4.77 -14.44 -6.38
N LEU A 121 -3.78 -13.85 -5.69
CA LEU A 121 -3.98 -12.69 -4.83
C LEU A 121 -4.23 -11.39 -5.61
N MET A 122 -3.84 -11.29 -6.88
CA MET A 122 -4.24 -10.17 -7.73
C MET A 122 -5.72 -10.25 -8.13
N ILE A 123 -6.28 -11.46 -8.27
CA ILE A 123 -7.65 -11.69 -8.74
C ILE A 123 -8.67 -11.74 -7.60
N LEU A 124 -8.33 -12.41 -6.50
CA LEU A 124 -9.20 -12.64 -5.34
C LEU A 124 -9.89 -11.35 -4.79
N PRO A 125 -9.22 -10.18 -4.73
CA PRO A 125 -9.82 -8.91 -4.29
C PRO A 125 -11.10 -8.55 -5.02
N PHE A 126 -11.17 -8.78 -6.33
CA PHE A 126 -12.36 -8.45 -7.12
C PHE A 126 -13.55 -9.36 -6.76
N GLN A 127 -13.29 -10.63 -6.50
CA GLN A 127 -14.30 -11.57 -6.01
C GLN A 127 -14.80 -11.17 -4.62
N ILE A 128 -13.87 -10.84 -3.69
CA ILE A 128 -14.21 -10.41 -2.33
C ILE A 128 -15.17 -9.21 -2.35
N ILE A 129 -14.91 -8.21 -3.19
CA ILE A 129 -15.77 -7.03 -3.29
C ILE A 129 -17.11 -7.36 -3.96
N ALA A 130 -17.11 -8.16 -5.02
CA ALA A 130 -18.33 -8.54 -5.74
C ALA A 130 -19.31 -9.31 -4.83
N GLU A 131 -18.80 -10.15 -3.93
CA GLU A 131 -19.58 -10.99 -3.02
C GLU A 131 -19.98 -10.29 -1.70
N ASP A 132 -19.45 -9.09 -1.40
CA ASP A 132 -19.72 -8.41 -0.14
C ASP A 132 -21.20 -7.99 -0.01
N SER A 133 -21.89 -8.44 1.03
CA SER A 133 -23.32 -8.16 1.21
C SER A 133 -23.64 -6.79 1.82
N ALA A 134 -22.65 -6.09 2.38
CA ALA A 134 -22.80 -4.77 2.99
C ALA A 134 -22.65 -3.62 1.98
N LEU A 135 -22.13 -3.92 0.78
CA LEU A 135 -22.03 -2.97 -0.33
C LEU A 135 -23.16 -3.21 -1.35
N ASP A 136 -23.78 -2.13 -1.82
CA ASP A 136 -24.69 -2.20 -2.97
C ASP A 136 -23.92 -2.31 -4.30
N GLY A 137 -24.66 -2.57 -5.39
CA GLY A 137 -24.08 -2.79 -6.72
C GLY A 137 -23.24 -1.62 -7.24
N ASP A 138 -23.68 -0.38 -7.01
CA ASP A 138 -23.00 0.82 -7.49
C ASP A 138 -21.68 1.03 -6.73
N LYS A 139 -21.69 0.87 -5.41
CA LYS A 139 -20.47 0.91 -4.59
C LYS A 139 -19.47 -0.16 -5.00
N LYS A 140 -19.94 -1.40 -5.23
CA LYS A 140 -19.09 -2.50 -5.71
C LYS A 140 -18.43 -2.18 -7.04
N ALA A 141 -19.22 -1.73 -8.02
CA ALA A 141 -18.71 -1.40 -9.34
C ALA A 141 -17.66 -0.28 -9.29
N LYS A 142 -17.91 0.77 -8.50
CA LYS A 142 -16.96 1.89 -8.35
C LYS A 142 -15.67 1.45 -7.68
N ILE A 143 -15.75 0.67 -6.60
CA ILE A 143 -14.55 0.14 -5.90
C ILE A 143 -13.75 -0.80 -6.80
N ILE A 144 -14.41 -1.72 -7.50
CA ILE A 144 -13.75 -2.65 -8.44
C ILE A 144 -13.05 -1.86 -9.56
N SER A 145 -13.72 -0.86 -10.13
CA SER A 145 -13.15 0.00 -11.17
C SER A 145 -11.92 0.76 -10.69
N ASP A 146 -12.01 1.41 -9.53
CA ASP A 146 -10.89 2.18 -8.95
C ASP A 146 -9.71 1.25 -8.60
N LEU A 147 -9.98 0.07 -8.04
CA LEU A 147 -8.96 -0.92 -7.69
C LEU A 147 -8.27 -1.50 -8.92
N ALA A 148 -9.03 -1.85 -9.96
CA ALA A 148 -8.48 -2.34 -11.21
C ALA A 148 -7.59 -1.28 -11.88
N ALA A 149 -8.07 -0.04 -12.00
CA ALA A 149 -7.32 1.06 -12.61
C ALA A 149 -6.02 1.37 -11.84
N ALA A 150 -6.06 1.33 -10.51
CA ALA A 150 -4.90 1.57 -9.66
C ALA A 150 -3.90 0.41 -9.63
N THR A 151 -4.28 -0.77 -10.08
CA THR A 151 -3.39 -1.95 -10.11
C THR A 151 -2.78 -2.14 -11.50
N ALA A 152 -3.54 -1.87 -12.57
CA ALA A 152 -3.17 -2.17 -13.95
C ALA A 152 -2.12 -1.22 -14.56
N VAL A 153 -2.11 -1.12 -15.90
CA VAL A 153 -1.09 -0.42 -16.70
C VAL A 153 -0.95 1.08 -16.40
N THR A 154 -2.00 1.75 -15.96
CA THR A 154 -1.96 3.17 -15.54
C THR A 154 -1.90 3.33 -14.02
N GLY A 155 -1.52 2.27 -13.31
CA GLY A 155 -1.44 2.20 -11.86
C GLY A 155 -0.13 1.54 -11.43
N MET A 156 -0.19 0.79 -10.33
CA MET A 156 0.97 0.17 -9.67
C MET A 156 1.85 -0.64 -10.63
N ILE A 157 1.28 -1.52 -11.46
CA ILE A 157 2.07 -2.32 -12.42
C ILE A 157 2.76 -1.41 -13.44
N GLY A 158 2.08 -0.38 -13.94
CA GLY A 158 2.70 0.62 -14.82
C GLY A 158 3.85 1.37 -14.15
N GLY A 159 3.67 1.74 -12.88
CA GLY A 159 4.73 2.33 -12.06
C GLY A 159 5.93 1.39 -11.91
N GLN A 160 5.70 0.10 -11.68
CA GLN A 160 6.76 -0.89 -11.57
C GLN A 160 7.55 -1.06 -12.88
N VAL A 161 6.87 -1.03 -14.03
CA VAL A 161 7.55 -1.04 -15.33
C VAL A 161 8.44 0.19 -15.51
N ILE A 162 7.98 1.37 -15.09
CA ILE A 162 8.79 2.60 -15.16
C ILE A 162 9.99 2.52 -14.21
N ASP A 163 9.81 1.96 -13.01
CA ASP A 163 10.92 1.78 -12.06
C ASP A 163 12.05 0.91 -12.64
N ILE A 164 11.70 -0.23 -13.25
CA ILE A 164 12.67 -1.12 -13.91
C ILE A 164 13.33 -0.43 -15.11
N ASP A 165 12.55 0.30 -15.94
CA ASP A 165 13.10 1.05 -17.08
C ASP A 165 14.13 2.09 -16.62
N ASN A 166 13.84 2.78 -15.50
CA ASN A 166 14.70 3.81 -14.92
C ASN A 166 16.06 3.27 -14.44
N GLU A 167 16.18 1.99 -14.07
CA GLU A 167 17.47 1.37 -13.66
C GLU A 167 18.52 1.36 -14.77
N THR A 168 18.09 1.47 -16.02
CA THR A 168 18.99 1.44 -17.20
C THR A 168 19.16 2.80 -17.87
N ARG A 169 18.54 3.85 -17.32
CA ARG A 169 18.47 5.18 -17.93
C ARG A 169 19.29 6.19 -17.16
N ASP A 170 20.05 7.00 -17.91
CA ASP A 170 20.85 8.10 -17.35
C ASP A 170 20.12 9.47 -17.38
N ASP A 171 18.89 9.51 -17.91
CA ASP A 171 18.11 10.74 -18.14
C ASP A 171 16.89 10.89 -17.22
N VAL A 172 16.86 10.13 -16.12
CA VAL A 172 15.76 10.15 -15.15
C VAL A 172 15.75 11.49 -14.40
N ASP A 173 14.66 12.23 -14.53
CA ASP A 173 14.47 13.54 -13.90
C ASP A 173 13.36 13.53 -12.83
N GLU A 174 13.18 14.68 -12.17
CA GLU A 174 12.18 14.85 -11.11
C GLU A 174 10.75 14.54 -11.59
N ALA A 175 10.42 14.92 -12.83
CA ALA A 175 9.09 14.71 -13.40
C ALA A 175 8.81 13.22 -13.62
N ASN A 176 9.80 12.47 -14.11
CA ASN A 176 9.73 11.01 -14.22
C ASN A 176 9.52 10.39 -12.84
N LEU A 177 10.36 10.71 -11.84
CA LEU A 177 10.27 10.12 -10.51
C LEU A 177 8.90 10.39 -9.86
N ARG A 178 8.42 11.63 -9.92
CA ARG A 178 7.08 11.97 -9.38
C ARG A 178 5.98 11.18 -10.08
N TYR A 179 6.07 11.00 -11.39
CA TYR A 179 5.09 10.20 -12.14
C TYR A 179 5.17 8.73 -11.71
N MET A 180 6.36 8.14 -11.68
CA MET A 180 6.57 6.76 -11.22
C MET A 180 6.06 6.55 -9.79
N TYR A 181 6.42 7.41 -8.84
CA TYR A 181 5.96 7.36 -7.45
C TYR A 181 4.44 7.47 -7.33
N SER A 182 3.82 8.33 -8.15
CA SER A 182 2.36 8.47 -8.18
C SER A 182 1.64 7.18 -8.61
N LEU A 183 2.33 6.32 -9.35
CA LEU A 183 1.82 5.04 -9.85
C LEU A 183 2.21 3.88 -8.92
N LYS A 184 3.51 3.59 -8.77
CA LYS A 184 4.05 2.42 -8.05
C LYS A 184 3.54 2.37 -6.61
N THR A 185 3.63 3.49 -5.89
CA THR A 185 3.24 3.58 -4.48
C THR A 185 1.92 4.35 -4.30
N GLY A 186 1.79 5.48 -4.97
CA GLY A 186 0.69 6.43 -4.79
C GLY A 186 -0.67 5.88 -5.23
N ALA A 187 -0.75 5.08 -6.30
CA ALA A 187 -2.03 4.64 -6.86
C ALA A 187 -2.84 3.81 -5.84
N LEU A 188 -2.20 2.85 -5.16
CA LEU A 188 -2.88 2.04 -4.15
C LEU A 188 -3.23 2.82 -2.87
N ILE A 189 -2.41 3.81 -2.48
CA ILE A 189 -2.72 4.68 -1.32
C ILE A 189 -3.95 5.55 -1.63
N ARG A 190 -4.00 6.15 -2.83
CA ARG A 190 -5.17 6.91 -3.31
C ARG A 190 -6.42 6.06 -3.33
N THR A 191 -6.32 4.87 -3.91
CA THR A 191 -7.45 3.95 -3.97
C THR A 191 -7.89 3.48 -2.60
N ALA A 192 -6.98 3.25 -1.64
CA ALA A 192 -7.35 2.93 -0.27
C ALA A 192 -8.24 4.02 0.38
N CYS A 193 -7.81 5.28 0.30
CA CYS A 193 -8.58 6.40 0.86
C CYS A 193 -9.96 6.54 0.18
N ARG A 194 -10.00 6.43 -1.16
CA ARG A 194 -11.24 6.51 -1.95
C ARG A 194 -12.20 5.36 -1.62
N MET A 195 -11.70 4.13 -1.52
CA MET A 195 -12.50 2.94 -1.21
C MET A 195 -13.22 3.08 0.13
N GLY A 196 -12.56 3.65 1.15
CA GLY A 196 -13.19 3.96 2.42
C GLY A 196 -14.37 4.92 2.28
N CYS A 197 -14.16 6.04 1.58
CA CYS A 197 -15.22 7.02 1.31
C CYS A 197 -16.38 6.44 0.50
N ILE A 198 -16.09 5.67 -0.56
CA ILE A 198 -17.10 5.05 -1.42
C ILE A 198 -17.92 4.03 -0.63
N ALA A 199 -17.26 3.19 0.18
CA ALA A 199 -17.93 2.22 1.02
C ALA A 199 -18.94 2.90 1.96
N ALA A 200 -18.56 4.02 2.58
CA ALA A 200 -19.45 4.81 3.44
C ALA A 200 -20.58 5.56 2.71
N GLY A 201 -20.55 5.62 1.37
CA GLY A 201 -21.50 6.42 0.60
C GLY A 201 -21.25 7.93 0.69
N ALA A 202 -19.98 8.34 0.82
CA ALA A 202 -19.59 9.74 0.88
C ALA A 202 -19.92 10.51 -0.42
N SER A 203 -20.00 11.84 -0.32
CA SER A 203 -20.11 12.70 -1.49
C SER A 203 -18.84 12.68 -2.35
N GLU A 204 -18.98 13.00 -3.64
CA GLU A 204 -17.81 13.14 -4.54
C GLU A 204 -16.81 14.18 -4.05
N GLU A 205 -17.27 15.21 -3.33
CA GLU A 205 -16.40 16.21 -2.70
C GLU A 205 -15.50 15.58 -1.63
N LYS A 206 -16.07 14.78 -0.71
CA LYS A 206 -15.27 14.06 0.29
C LYS A 206 -14.33 13.04 -0.35
N ILE A 207 -14.78 12.34 -1.39
CA ILE A 207 -13.92 11.40 -2.14
C ILE A 207 -12.75 12.14 -2.78
N LYS A 208 -12.98 13.33 -3.35
CA LYS A 208 -11.92 14.17 -3.93
C LYS A 208 -10.94 14.67 -2.87
N LEU A 209 -11.43 15.12 -1.71
CA LEU A 209 -10.57 15.55 -0.60
C LEU A 209 -9.69 14.40 -0.10
N ALA A 210 -10.24 13.19 0.04
CA ALA A 210 -9.49 11.99 0.40
C ALA A 210 -8.44 11.61 -0.66
N ASP A 211 -8.77 11.77 -1.95
CA ASP A 211 -7.84 11.54 -3.06
C ASP A 211 -6.69 12.55 -3.07
N GLU A 212 -6.96 13.84 -2.86
CA GLU A 212 -5.91 14.87 -2.75
C GLU A 212 -5.01 14.62 -1.54
N TYR A 213 -5.59 14.28 -0.38
CA TYR A 213 -4.81 13.89 0.81
C TYR A 213 -3.88 12.73 0.47
N ALA A 214 -4.41 11.69 -0.18
CA ALA A 214 -3.67 10.49 -0.54
C ALA A 214 -2.54 10.75 -1.55
N LYS A 215 -2.71 11.67 -2.51
CA LYS A 215 -1.65 12.10 -3.43
C LYS A 215 -0.47 12.70 -2.66
N LYS A 216 -0.75 13.55 -1.67
CA LYS A 216 0.27 14.22 -0.87
C LYS A 216 1.03 13.22 0.00
N ILE A 217 0.31 12.39 0.76
CA ILE A 217 0.98 11.40 1.63
C ILE A 217 1.72 10.32 0.83
N GLY A 218 1.19 9.89 -0.32
CA GLY A 218 1.83 8.85 -1.14
C GLY A 218 3.16 9.30 -1.72
N LEU A 219 3.22 10.56 -2.17
CA LEU A 219 4.47 11.15 -2.65
C LEU A 219 5.45 11.45 -1.51
N ALA A 220 4.97 12.06 -0.41
CA ALA A 220 5.80 12.35 0.75
C ALA A 220 6.43 11.07 1.34
N PHE A 221 5.65 9.99 1.41
CA PHE A 221 6.12 8.69 1.89
C PHE A 221 7.33 8.20 1.10
N GLN A 222 7.28 8.28 -0.24
CA GLN A 222 8.39 7.81 -1.07
C GLN A 222 9.61 8.72 -0.96
N ILE A 223 9.43 10.05 -0.92
CA ILE A 223 10.54 10.99 -0.72
C ILE A 223 11.25 10.73 0.62
N ILE A 224 10.48 10.42 1.67
CA ILE A 224 11.05 10.10 2.99
C ILE A 224 11.76 8.76 2.97
N ASP A 225 11.21 7.74 2.31
CA ASP A 225 11.89 6.46 2.15
C ASP A 225 13.25 6.66 1.43
N ASP A 226 13.31 7.48 0.37
CA ASP A 226 14.57 7.83 -0.30
C ASP A 226 15.55 8.58 0.63
N ILE A 227 15.06 9.50 1.46
CA ILE A 227 15.89 10.20 2.46
C ILE A 227 16.45 9.21 3.48
N LEU A 228 15.63 8.28 3.96
CA LEU A 228 16.03 7.30 4.95
C LEU A 228 17.06 6.33 4.36
N ASP A 229 16.95 5.92 3.11
CA ASP A 229 17.93 5.04 2.45
C ASP A 229 19.36 5.60 2.47
N VAL A 230 19.48 6.94 2.44
CA VAL A 230 20.78 7.65 2.46
C VAL A 230 21.22 8.04 3.89
N THR A 231 20.30 8.18 4.84
CA THR A 231 20.61 8.77 6.17
C THR A 231 20.53 7.81 7.35
N SER A 232 19.79 6.71 7.23
CA SER A 232 19.56 5.77 8.33
C SER A 232 20.64 4.70 8.40
N THR A 233 20.54 3.84 9.41
CA THR A 233 21.39 2.65 9.58
C THR A 233 20.67 1.39 9.10
N THR A 234 21.42 0.35 8.70
CA THR A 234 20.85 -0.93 8.23
C THR A 234 19.95 -1.59 9.29
N GLU A 235 20.28 -1.40 10.56
CA GLU A 235 19.51 -1.91 11.71
C GLU A 235 18.15 -1.21 11.87
N GLU A 236 18.03 0.05 11.43
CA GLU A 236 16.79 0.84 11.53
C GLU A 236 15.89 0.67 10.30
N LEU A 237 16.46 0.58 9.10
CA LEU A 237 15.72 0.39 7.84
C LEU A 237 15.20 -1.05 7.62
N GLY A 238 15.89 -2.04 8.17
CA GLY A 238 15.59 -3.46 7.90
C GLY A 238 15.98 -3.93 6.49
N LYS A 239 16.67 -3.08 5.72
CA LYS A 239 17.36 -3.36 4.45
C LYS A 239 18.75 -2.70 4.46
N PRO A 240 19.73 -3.14 3.63
CA PRO A 240 21.04 -2.50 3.55
C PRO A 240 20.93 -1.01 3.18
N VAL A 241 21.62 -0.14 3.93
CA VAL A 241 21.76 1.29 3.59
C VAL A 241 22.52 1.42 2.27
N GLY A 242 22.06 2.28 1.36
CA GLY A 242 22.67 2.43 0.04
C GLY A 242 22.31 1.33 -0.95
N SER A 243 21.30 0.51 -0.66
CA SER A 243 20.76 -0.48 -1.62
C SER A 243 20.39 0.16 -2.96
N ASP A 244 19.93 1.42 -2.94
CA ASP A 244 19.61 2.16 -4.16
C ASP A 244 20.87 2.53 -4.95
N GLU A 245 21.97 2.90 -4.28
CA GLU A 245 23.26 3.20 -4.94
C GLU A 245 23.92 1.92 -5.48
N GLU A 246 23.84 0.81 -4.76
CA GLU A 246 24.33 -0.51 -5.21
C GLU A 246 23.59 -0.99 -6.48
N ASN A 247 22.32 -0.60 -6.63
CA ASN A 247 21.48 -0.92 -7.79
C ASN A 247 21.46 0.18 -8.88
N ASN A 248 22.31 1.23 -8.77
CA ASN A 248 22.30 2.40 -9.66
C ASN A 248 20.91 3.08 -9.81
N LYS A 249 20.05 3.00 -8.79
CA LYS A 249 18.72 3.62 -8.81
C LYS A 249 18.83 5.13 -8.66
N THR A 250 18.23 5.85 -9.62
CA THR A 250 18.03 7.30 -9.50
C THR A 250 16.86 7.56 -8.56
N THR A 251 17.11 8.23 -7.44
CA THR A 251 16.09 8.55 -6.41
C THR A 251 15.84 10.06 -6.31
N PHE A 252 14.81 10.46 -5.57
CA PHE A 252 14.49 11.89 -5.40
C PHE A 252 15.63 12.66 -4.74
N VAL A 253 16.35 12.03 -3.81
CA VAL A 253 17.52 12.62 -3.14
C VAL A 253 18.68 12.84 -4.11
N THR A 254 18.92 11.90 -5.04
CA THR A 254 19.98 12.04 -6.04
C THR A 254 19.69 13.18 -7.04
N VAL A 255 18.42 13.37 -7.41
CA VAL A 255 18.00 14.40 -8.39
C VAL A 255 17.92 15.79 -7.74
N MET A 256 17.36 15.90 -6.54
CA MET A 256 17.02 17.20 -5.92
C MET A 256 17.99 17.62 -4.82
N GLY A 257 18.75 16.68 -4.27
CA GLY A 257 19.52 16.87 -3.04
C GLY A 257 18.65 16.74 -1.79
N ILE A 258 19.29 16.28 -0.71
CA ILE A 258 18.61 15.93 0.55
C ILE A 258 17.84 17.09 1.20
N GLU A 259 18.35 18.33 1.11
CA GLU A 259 17.70 19.50 1.71
C GLU A 259 16.36 19.81 1.02
N LYS A 260 16.34 19.84 -0.31
CA LYS A 260 15.11 20.06 -1.08
C LYS A 260 14.12 18.91 -0.94
N ALA A 261 14.62 17.66 -0.86
CA ALA A 261 13.78 16.50 -0.60
C ALA A 261 13.04 16.63 0.74
N LYS A 262 13.72 17.10 1.80
CA LYS A 262 13.10 17.36 3.10
C LYS A 262 12.07 18.49 3.04
N GLU A 263 12.40 19.61 2.40
CA GLU A 263 11.46 20.73 2.23
C GLU A 263 10.19 20.31 1.49
N GLU A 264 10.31 19.50 0.43
CA GLU A 264 9.18 18.96 -0.33
C GLU A 264 8.34 18.01 0.54
N ALA A 265 8.97 17.09 1.28
CA ALA A 265 8.27 16.17 2.17
C ALA A 265 7.50 16.91 3.26
N ASP A 266 8.09 17.95 3.87
CA ASP A 266 7.45 18.79 4.89
C ASP A 266 6.27 19.58 4.30
N ALA A 267 6.41 20.14 3.10
CA ALA A 267 5.33 20.86 2.41
C ALA A 267 4.14 19.95 2.10
N LEU A 268 4.40 18.77 1.51
CA LEU A 268 3.37 17.77 1.22
C LEU A 268 2.67 17.28 2.50
N THR A 269 3.43 17.11 3.59
CA THR A 269 2.88 16.74 4.91
C THR A 269 1.94 17.83 5.43
N GLY A 270 2.35 19.10 5.38
CA GLY A 270 1.52 20.22 5.79
C GLY A 270 0.22 20.33 4.99
N GLU A 271 0.30 20.16 3.67
CA GLU A 271 -0.88 20.15 2.79
C GLU A 271 -1.82 18.98 3.10
N ALA A 272 -1.29 17.78 3.32
CA ALA A 272 -2.08 16.61 3.72
C ALA A 272 -2.83 16.87 5.04
N MET A 273 -2.14 17.41 6.04
CA MET A 273 -2.72 17.75 7.34
C MET A 273 -3.83 18.79 7.23
N ALA A 274 -3.67 19.81 6.38
CA ALA A 274 -4.68 20.81 6.13
C ALA A 274 -5.95 20.22 5.48
N LEU A 275 -5.80 19.24 4.57
CA LEU A 275 -6.94 18.56 3.94
C LEU A 275 -7.76 17.77 4.97
N LEU A 276 -7.11 17.19 6.00
CA LEU A 276 -7.78 16.44 7.07
C LEU A 276 -8.67 17.31 7.97
N GLU A 277 -8.50 18.63 7.99
CA GLU A 277 -9.39 19.55 8.71
C GLU A 277 -10.82 19.56 8.14
N ASN A 278 -11.02 19.07 6.92
CA ASN A 278 -12.34 18.94 6.29
C ASN A 278 -13.10 17.66 6.70
N PHE A 279 -12.51 16.86 7.60
CA PHE A 279 -13.11 15.62 8.11
C PHE A 279 -13.26 15.71 9.63
N ASP A 280 -14.50 15.68 10.10
CA ASP A 280 -14.78 15.66 11.54
C ASP A 280 -14.21 14.42 12.22
N GLY A 281 -13.47 14.61 13.31
CA GLY A 281 -12.86 13.53 14.07
C GLY A 281 -11.66 12.86 13.39
N SER A 282 -10.91 13.60 12.57
CA SER A 282 -9.70 13.14 11.86
C SER A 282 -8.43 13.02 12.72
N ASP A 283 -8.53 13.15 14.05
CA ASP A 283 -7.38 13.12 14.96
C ASP A 283 -6.51 11.87 14.81
N PHE A 284 -7.12 10.70 14.62
CA PHE A 284 -6.40 9.45 14.40
C PHE A 284 -5.60 9.50 13.09
N LEU A 285 -6.23 9.95 12.01
CA LEU A 285 -5.59 10.03 10.70
C LEU A 285 -4.48 11.09 10.65
N LYS A 286 -4.64 12.20 11.38
CA LYS A 286 -3.57 13.20 11.59
C LYS A 286 -2.38 12.58 12.32
N ALA A 287 -2.62 11.81 13.38
CA ALA A 287 -1.56 11.11 14.11
C ALA A 287 -0.87 10.05 13.24
N LEU A 288 -1.63 9.28 12.46
CA LEU A 288 -1.08 8.31 11.50
C LEU A 288 -0.22 9.01 10.43
N THR A 289 -0.68 10.14 9.90
CA THR A 289 0.08 10.95 8.92
C THR A 289 1.43 11.37 9.49
N MET A 290 1.43 11.90 10.72
CA MET A 290 2.67 12.28 11.40
C MET A 290 3.57 11.08 11.67
N GLU A 291 3.03 9.92 12.08
CA GLU A 291 3.85 8.71 12.27
C GLU A 291 4.45 8.19 10.95
N LEU A 292 3.74 8.37 9.83
CA LEU A 292 4.24 7.96 8.53
C LEU A 292 5.34 8.90 8.03
N LEU A 293 5.25 10.20 8.33
CA LEU A 293 6.04 11.24 7.67
C LEU A 293 7.10 11.94 8.56
N ASP A 294 7.00 11.89 9.90
CA ASP A 294 8.09 12.31 10.83
C ASP A 294 8.97 11.12 11.24
N ARG A 295 9.08 10.12 10.35
CA ARG A 295 9.99 9.00 10.54
C ARG A 295 11.42 9.49 10.42
N ARG A 296 12.02 9.79 11.56
CA ARG A 296 13.48 9.86 11.72
C ARG A 296 14.09 8.47 11.97
N LYS A 297 13.30 7.42 11.80
CA LYS A 297 13.60 5.99 11.99
C LYS A 297 12.67 5.13 11.14
#